data_AF-A0A534G8C6-F1
#
_entry.id   AF-A0A534G8C6-F1
#
_cell.length_a   1.000
_cell.length_b   1.000
_cell.length_c   1.000
_cell.angle_alpha   90.00
_cell.angle_beta   90.00
_cell.angle_gamma   90.00
#
_symmetry.space_group_name_H-M   'P 1'
#
loop_
_entity.id
_entity.type
_entity.pdbx_description
1 polymer ?
#
loop_
_entity_poly.entity_id
_entity_poly.type
_entity_poly.pdbx_seq_one_letter_code
_entity_poly.pdbx_strand_id
1 'polypeptide(L)'
;GVYLTENAETFLGVRPLFGRMIEPFDVGHPVVVLDYRFWQRRFGSDPHVIGRMLEMDHAPYTIVGVMPRSFAFNDFGGVGDVYLPASLMDAVANGPAPTYLPWIKLRPHVTVAAANGALEPIVREMMHSGVSAWHLGLQPIIVPYQQDLGRTLALLLAGVVLLLIIGCANCSILLLARGRTRRHELAIRTAIGASRWRIVRQLLVEALVISCTGAVLGVAASYWLARLPLVLSRDSFPAESVIRINAPILAFSVALALLCGILFGLAPALRLSRNDPARSLPGRQAGVVAAPRKHRWSVLIAAQVALTLLLMATAGTAIRGFLAFFGSRRCPSATIPPTS
;
A
#
# COMPACT_ATOMS: atom_id res chain seq x y z
N GLY A 1 -19.74 18.07 8.80
CA GLY A 1 -20.30 16.70 8.86
C GLY A 1 -20.34 16.10 7.47
N VAL A 2 -20.77 14.85 7.35
CA VAL A 2 -21.11 14.20 6.07
C VAL A 2 -22.63 14.12 5.94
N TYR A 3 -23.16 14.35 4.75
CA TYR A 3 -24.59 14.35 4.51
C TYR A 3 -25.05 13.00 3.99
N LEU A 4 -26.13 12.45 4.58
CA LEU A 4 -26.72 11.19 4.20
C LEU A 4 -28.19 11.40 3.83
N THR A 5 -28.63 10.69 2.80
CA THR A 5 -30.05 10.57 2.47
C THR A 5 -30.75 9.64 3.45
N GLU A 6 -32.07 9.79 3.55
CA GLU A 6 -32.93 9.11 4.53
C GLU A 6 -33.00 7.60 4.29
N ASN A 7 -32.59 7.14 3.10
CA ASN A 7 -32.48 5.73 2.76
C ASN A 7 -31.11 5.11 3.08
N ALA A 8 -30.18 5.84 3.72
CA ALA A 8 -28.80 5.38 3.88
C ALA A 8 -28.67 4.06 4.68
N GLU A 9 -29.55 3.80 5.65
CA GLU A 9 -29.54 2.54 6.43
C GLU A 9 -29.80 1.35 5.52
N THR A 10 -30.82 1.43 4.66
CA THR A 10 -31.18 0.35 3.72
C THR A 10 -30.17 0.25 2.59
N PHE A 11 -29.64 1.39 2.14
CA PHE A 11 -28.66 1.45 1.06
C PHE A 11 -27.33 0.81 1.48
N LEU A 12 -26.77 1.24 2.61
CA LEU A 12 -25.49 0.80 3.18
C LEU A 12 -25.61 -0.54 3.93
N GLY A 13 -26.82 -0.87 4.41
CA GLY A 13 -27.08 -2.10 5.16
C GLY A 13 -26.49 -2.10 6.57
N VAL A 14 -26.35 -0.92 7.19
CA VAL A 14 -25.70 -0.77 8.49
C VAL A 14 -26.65 -0.15 9.50
N ARG A 15 -26.79 -0.81 10.65
CA ARG A 15 -27.62 -0.34 11.76
C ARG A 15 -26.79 0.43 12.80
N PRO A 16 -27.31 1.52 13.38
CA PRO A 16 -26.68 2.19 14.51
C PRO A 16 -26.49 1.26 15.70
N LEU A 17 -25.44 1.52 16.49
CA LEU A 17 -25.18 0.86 17.76
C LEU A 17 -26.17 1.30 18.84
N PHE A 18 -26.52 2.59 18.84
CA PHE A 18 -27.52 3.20 19.72
C PHE A 18 -28.44 4.11 18.93
N GLY A 19 -29.69 4.22 19.36
CA GLY A 19 -30.70 5.08 18.73
C GLY A 19 -31.12 4.57 17.35
N ARG A 20 -31.24 5.50 16.40
CA ARG A 20 -31.73 5.26 15.03
C ARG A 20 -30.93 6.05 14.00
N MET A 21 -31.06 5.67 12.73
CA MET A 21 -30.48 6.40 11.61
C MET A 21 -31.41 7.58 11.22
N ILE A 22 -30.99 8.41 10.27
CA ILE A 22 -31.79 9.47 9.67
C ILE A 22 -32.96 8.84 8.91
N GLU A 23 -34.19 9.24 9.22
CA GLU A 23 -35.41 8.71 8.63
C GLU A 23 -36.16 9.77 7.80
N PRO A 24 -37.13 9.37 6.95
CA PRO A 24 -37.86 10.30 6.09
C PRO A 24 -38.57 11.46 6.82
N PHE A 25 -38.89 11.30 8.10
CA PHE A 25 -39.51 12.36 8.89
C PHE A 25 -38.51 13.32 9.53
N ASP A 26 -37.20 13.06 9.45
CA ASP A 26 -36.15 13.98 9.92
C ASP A 26 -35.80 15.05 8.87
N VAL A 27 -36.44 15.02 7.70
CA VAL A 27 -36.23 16.00 6.63
C VAL A 27 -36.48 17.41 7.18
N GLY A 28 -35.47 18.27 7.06
CA GLY A 28 -35.50 19.65 7.55
C GLY A 28 -35.35 19.80 9.07
N HIS A 29 -35.23 18.71 9.84
CA HIS A 29 -35.01 18.76 11.28
C HIS A 29 -33.51 18.70 11.61
N PRO A 30 -33.03 19.49 12.61
CA PRO A 30 -31.63 19.52 12.99
C PRO A 30 -31.29 18.30 13.85
N VAL A 31 -31.15 17.14 13.20
CA VAL A 31 -30.73 15.88 13.84
C VAL A 31 -29.33 15.48 13.40
N VAL A 32 -28.65 14.70 14.23
CA VAL A 32 -27.30 14.22 13.96
C VAL A 32 -27.11 12.78 14.42
N VAL A 33 -26.39 12.00 13.61
CA VAL A 33 -25.89 10.67 13.96
C VAL A 33 -24.38 10.76 14.14
N LEU A 34 -23.86 10.25 15.26
CA LEU A 34 -22.44 10.34 15.58
C LEU A 34 -21.64 9.17 14.97
N ASP A 35 -20.43 9.46 14.52
CA ASP A 35 -19.43 8.42 14.32
C ASP A 35 -18.98 7.82 15.67
N TYR A 36 -18.63 6.53 15.66
CA TYR A 36 -18.20 5.83 16.86
C TYR A 36 -17.00 6.50 17.54
N ARG A 37 -15.99 6.92 16.76
CA ARG A 37 -14.77 7.54 17.31
C ARG A 37 -15.05 8.92 17.88
N PHE A 38 -15.92 9.69 17.23
CA PHE A 38 -16.33 10.99 17.74
C PHE A 38 -17.08 10.85 19.06
N TRP A 39 -18.03 9.91 19.13
CA TRP A 39 -18.75 9.58 20.36
C TRP A 39 -17.79 9.20 21.51
N GLN A 40 -16.79 8.35 21.25
CA GLN A 40 -15.79 7.99 22.26
C GLN A 40 -14.97 9.19 22.74
N ARG A 41 -14.46 10.02 21.82
CA ARG A 41 -13.58 11.16 22.14
C ARG A 41 -14.32 12.29 22.84
N ARG A 42 -15.53 12.63 22.39
CA ARG A 42 -16.29 13.79 22.88
C ARG A 42 -17.19 13.47 24.07
N PHE A 43 -17.77 12.27 24.09
CA PHE A 43 -18.77 11.87 25.09
C PHE A 43 -18.30 10.73 25.99
N GLY A 44 -17.02 10.32 25.92
CA GLY A 44 -16.45 9.32 26.82
C GLY A 44 -17.08 7.94 26.71
N SER A 45 -17.71 7.62 25.57
CA SER A 45 -18.51 6.39 25.38
C SER A 45 -19.79 6.31 26.24
N ASP A 46 -20.39 7.45 26.59
CA ASP A 46 -21.66 7.49 27.34
C ASP A 46 -22.83 6.95 26.49
N PRO A 47 -23.49 5.83 26.89
CA PRO A 47 -24.61 5.27 26.14
C PRO A 47 -25.89 6.13 26.21
N HIS A 48 -25.97 7.10 27.14
CA HIS A 48 -27.12 8.00 27.30
C HIS A 48 -26.98 9.31 26.52
N VAL A 49 -26.26 9.27 25.40
CA VAL A 49 -26.04 10.43 24.52
C VAL A 49 -27.25 10.71 23.61
N ILE A 50 -28.10 9.71 23.37
CA ILE A 50 -29.29 9.85 22.53
C ILE A 50 -30.27 10.86 23.15
N GLY A 51 -30.76 11.79 22.33
CA GLY A 51 -31.64 12.89 22.75
C GLY A 51 -30.91 14.12 23.28
N ARG A 52 -29.59 14.07 23.49
CA ARG A 52 -28.82 15.26 23.89
C ARG A 52 -28.62 16.21 22.70
N MET A 53 -28.42 17.48 23.01
CA MET A 53 -28.07 18.50 22.02
C MET A 53 -26.56 18.55 21.79
N LEU A 54 -26.16 18.60 20.52
CA LEU A 54 -24.83 18.90 20.04
C LEU A 54 -24.89 20.23 19.30
N GLU A 55 -24.19 21.23 19.82
CA GLU A 55 -24.05 22.52 19.15
C GLU A 55 -22.99 22.44 18.04
N MET A 56 -23.37 22.78 16.81
CA MET A 56 -22.48 22.87 15.65
C MET A 56 -22.80 24.14 14.88
N ASP A 57 -21.79 24.96 14.60
CA ASP A 57 -21.93 26.24 13.88
C ASP A 57 -23.04 27.15 14.47
N HIS A 58 -23.07 27.25 15.81
CA HIS A 58 -24.07 28.01 16.59
C HIS A 58 -25.53 27.53 16.43
N ALA A 59 -25.75 26.33 15.89
CA ALA A 59 -27.04 25.71 15.77
C ALA A 59 -27.11 24.42 16.63
N PRO A 60 -28.21 24.20 17.38
CA PRO A 60 -28.39 22.99 18.16
C PRO A 60 -28.89 21.83 17.29
N TYR A 61 -28.20 20.68 17.36
CA TYR A 61 -28.61 19.44 16.71
C TYR A 61 -28.93 18.36 17.74
N THR A 62 -30.03 17.63 17.54
CA THR A 62 -30.40 16.52 18.44
C THR A 62 -29.71 15.24 18.02
N ILE A 63 -29.02 14.59 18.95
CA ILE A 63 -28.32 13.33 18.69
C ILE A 63 -29.36 12.20 18.65
N VAL A 64 -29.55 11.59 17.47
CA VAL A 64 -30.56 10.53 17.26
C VAL A 64 -29.95 9.13 17.15
N GLY A 65 -28.64 9.04 16.91
CA GLY A 65 -27.96 7.75 16.80
C GLY A 65 -26.44 7.80 16.95
N VAL A 66 -25.85 6.63 17.17
CA VAL A 66 -24.40 6.41 17.17
C VAL A 66 -24.10 5.23 16.26
N MET A 67 -23.22 5.41 15.27
CA MET A 67 -22.85 4.34 14.35
C MET A 67 -21.93 3.31 15.01
N PRO A 68 -21.97 2.03 14.58
CA PRO A 68 -21.05 1.02 15.08
C PRO A 68 -19.61 1.33 14.66
N ARG A 69 -18.63 0.84 15.42
CA ARG A 69 -17.19 1.03 15.16
C ARG A 69 -16.73 0.63 13.75
N SER A 70 -17.44 -0.31 13.14
CA SER A 70 -17.14 -0.85 11.82
C SER A 70 -17.51 0.16 10.71
N PHE A 71 -18.50 1.01 10.97
CA PHE A 71 -18.94 2.04 10.05
C PHE A 71 -18.03 3.26 10.09
N ALA A 72 -17.39 3.55 8.97
CA ALA A 72 -16.57 4.73 8.77
C ALA A 72 -16.86 5.29 7.38
N PHE A 73 -18.01 5.96 7.24
CA PHE A 73 -18.40 6.48 5.94
C PHE A 73 -17.55 7.71 5.61
N ASN A 74 -16.79 7.59 4.53
CA ASN A 74 -15.83 8.56 4.05
C ASN A 74 -16.37 9.10 2.72
N ASP A 75 -16.91 10.31 2.77
CA ASP A 75 -17.07 11.11 1.56
C ASP A 75 -15.74 11.83 1.29
N PHE A 76 -15.42 12.17 0.04
CA PHE A 76 -14.08 12.50 -0.51
C PHE A 76 -13.09 13.35 0.36
N GLY A 77 -13.56 14.03 1.41
CA GLY A 77 -12.78 14.76 2.43
C GLY A 77 -12.31 13.97 3.66
N GLY A 78 -12.77 12.74 3.92
CA GLY A 78 -12.39 11.94 5.11
C GLY A 78 -13.60 11.30 5.82
N VAL A 79 -13.32 10.43 6.81
CA VAL A 79 -14.38 9.88 7.67
C VAL A 79 -15.00 11.03 8.46
N GLY A 80 -16.30 11.26 8.28
CA GLY A 80 -17.03 12.30 8.99
C GLY A 80 -17.15 11.98 10.47
N ASP A 81 -16.89 12.95 11.34
CA ASP A 81 -17.16 12.82 12.78
C ASP A 81 -18.68 12.74 13.09
N VAL A 82 -19.50 13.29 12.20
CA VAL A 82 -20.97 13.36 12.31
C VAL A 82 -21.64 13.20 10.96
N TYR A 83 -22.81 12.57 10.96
CA TYR A 83 -23.69 12.38 9.80
C TYR A 83 -24.99 13.18 9.96
N LEU A 84 -25.36 13.94 8.92
CA LEU A 84 -26.46 14.89 8.91
C LEU A 84 -27.46 14.57 7.78
N PRO A 85 -28.75 14.91 7.91
CA PRO A 85 -29.71 14.77 6.82
C PRO A 85 -29.31 15.60 5.60
N ALA A 86 -29.36 14.99 4.41
CA ALA A 86 -29.06 15.67 3.14
C ALA A 86 -29.93 16.90 2.90
N SER A 87 -31.16 16.93 3.43
CA SER A 87 -32.05 18.10 3.38
C SER A 87 -31.46 19.36 4.03
N LEU A 88 -30.50 19.22 4.95
CA LEU A 88 -29.84 20.35 5.60
C LEU A 88 -28.68 20.91 4.78
N MET A 89 -28.28 20.24 3.70
CA MET A 89 -27.15 20.66 2.87
C MET A 89 -27.41 22.02 2.20
N ASP A 90 -28.64 22.26 1.73
CA ASP A 90 -29.04 23.55 1.14
C ASP A 90 -29.21 24.65 2.20
N ALA A 91 -29.63 24.29 3.42
CA ALA A 91 -29.82 25.23 4.53
C ALA A 91 -28.49 25.81 5.07
N VAL A 92 -27.37 25.10 4.86
CA VAL A 92 -26.02 25.52 5.26
C VAL A 92 -25.29 26.26 4.13
N ALA A 93 -25.80 26.21 2.90
CA ALA A 93 -25.12 26.72 1.71
C ALA A 93 -25.36 28.23 1.48
N ASN A 94 -24.65 29.07 2.24
CA ASN A 94 -24.31 30.44 1.80
C ASN A 94 -23.11 30.44 0.80
N GLY A 95 -22.90 29.34 0.06
CA GLY A 95 -21.79 29.12 -0.84
C GLY A 95 -22.19 28.29 -2.06
N PRO A 96 -21.31 28.15 -3.08
CA PRO A 96 -21.62 27.38 -4.28
C PRO A 96 -22.07 25.96 -3.89
N ALA A 97 -23.20 25.53 -4.45
CA ALA A 97 -23.83 24.25 -4.12
C ALA A 97 -22.78 23.12 -4.08
N PRO A 98 -22.65 22.42 -2.95
CA PRO A 98 -21.66 21.35 -2.85
C PRO A 98 -21.92 20.33 -3.95
N THR A 99 -20.85 19.88 -4.60
CA THR A 99 -20.94 18.84 -5.63
C THR A 99 -21.44 17.55 -4.98
N TYR A 100 -22.75 17.32 -5.01
CA TYR A 100 -23.35 16.08 -4.55
C TYR A 100 -23.13 15.01 -5.61
N LEU A 101 -22.26 14.05 -5.32
CA LEU A 101 -22.06 12.86 -6.14
C LEU A 101 -23.00 11.76 -5.62
N PRO A 102 -24.12 11.48 -6.30
CA PRO A 102 -25.07 10.49 -5.83
C PRO A 102 -24.47 9.09 -5.91
N TRP A 103 -24.60 8.32 -4.83
CA TRP A 103 -24.23 6.91 -4.82
C TRP A 103 -25.45 6.09 -5.26
N ILE A 104 -25.26 5.24 -6.26
CA ILE A 104 -26.35 4.45 -6.87
C ILE A 104 -26.04 2.97 -6.69
N LYS A 105 -27.01 2.21 -6.19
CA LYS A 105 -26.93 0.77 -6.01
C LYS A 105 -27.61 0.09 -7.19
N LEU A 106 -26.82 -0.58 -8.03
CA LEU A 106 -27.35 -1.36 -9.15
C LEU A 106 -27.99 -2.65 -8.64
N ARG A 107 -29.06 -3.10 -9.32
CA ARG A 107 -29.62 -4.45 -9.11
C ARG A 107 -28.56 -5.50 -9.50
N PRO A 108 -28.55 -6.69 -8.85
CA PRO A 108 -27.49 -7.69 -9.04
C PRO A 108 -27.21 -8.11 -10.49
N HIS A 109 -28.20 -8.01 -11.39
CA HIS A 109 -28.12 -8.45 -12.78
C HIS A 109 -27.92 -7.31 -13.79
N VAL A 110 -27.75 -6.07 -13.33
CA VAL A 110 -27.60 -4.90 -14.21
C VAL A 110 -26.13 -4.56 -14.35
N THR A 111 -25.63 -4.52 -15.59
CA THR A 111 -24.26 -4.10 -15.87
C THR A 111 -24.13 -2.58 -15.79
N VAL A 112 -22.93 -2.09 -15.48
CA VAL A 112 -22.63 -0.64 -15.47
C VAL A 112 -22.88 -0.02 -16.85
N ALA A 113 -22.57 -0.75 -17.93
CA ALA A 113 -22.84 -0.30 -19.30
C ALA A 113 -24.33 -0.12 -19.58
N ALA A 114 -25.17 -1.08 -19.16
CA ALA A 114 -26.62 -0.97 -19.31
C ALA A 114 -27.20 0.17 -18.47
N ALA A 115 -26.68 0.37 -17.26
CA ALA A 115 -27.08 1.48 -16.40
C ALA A 115 -26.67 2.85 -16.96
N ASN A 116 -25.46 2.97 -17.53
CA ASN A 116 -25.02 4.17 -18.23
C ASN A 116 -25.91 4.50 -19.43
N GLY A 117 -26.24 3.50 -20.25
CA GLY A 117 -27.16 3.70 -21.38
C GLY A 117 -28.56 4.17 -20.97
N ALA A 118 -29.05 3.73 -19.79
CA ALA A 118 -30.32 4.19 -19.25
C ALA A 118 -30.26 5.60 -18.64
N LEU A 119 -29.10 6.01 -18.09
CA LEU A 119 -28.91 7.34 -17.49
C LEU A 119 -28.58 8.41 -18.53
N GLU A 120 -27.95 8.05 -19.64
CA GLU A 120 -27.56 8.98 -20.69
C GLU A 120 -28.68 9.94 -21.15
N PRO A 121 -29.92 9.50 -21.43
CA PRO A 121 -30.99 10.42 -21.80
C PRO A 121 -31.36 11.40 -20.68
N ILE A 122 -31.37 10.94 -19.42
CA ILE A 122 -31.69 11.77 -18.24
C ILE A 122 -30.61 12.85 -18.05
N VAL A 123 -29.33 12.45 -18.17
CA VAL A 123 -28.19 13.38 -18.07
C VAL A 123 -28.25 14.41 -19.20
N ARG A 124 -28.58 13.98 -20.42
CA ARG A 124 -28.69 14.85 -21.58
C ARG A 124 -29.82 15.88 -21.42
N GLU A 125 -30.97 15.46 -20.89
CA GLU A 125 -32.08 16.37 -20.56
C GLU A 125 -31.66 17.40 -19.48
N MET A 126 -30.96 16.95 -18.44
CA MET A 126 -30.46 17.83 -17.38
C MET A 126 -29.44 18.85 -17.90
N MET A 127 -28.59 18.48 -18.88
CA MET A 127 -27.68 19.42 -19.54
C MET A 127 -28.43 20.53 -20.30
N HIS A 128 -29.56 20.22 -20.93
CA HIS A 128 -30.38 21.22 -21.63
C HIS A 128 -31.04 22.23 -20.66
N SER A 129 -31.23 21.86 -19.39
CA SER A 129 -31.81 22.72 -18.35
C SER A 129 -30.84 23.75 -17.75
N GLY A 130 -29.60 23.84 -18.26
CA GLY A 130 -28.60 24.81 -17.80
C GLY A 130 -27.64 24.29 -16.72
N VAL A 131 -27.77 23.02 -16.32
CA VAL A 131 -26.79 22.36 -15.45
C VAL A 131 -25.59 21.95 -16.30
N SER A 132 -24.46 22.64 -16.18
CA SER A 132 -23.20 22.28 -16.83
C SER A 132 -22.59 21.03 -16.19
N ALA A 133 -23.19 19.86 -16.42
CA ALA A 133 -22.70 18.60 -15.87
C ALA A 133 -21.64 18.00 -16.80
N TRP A 134 -20.38 18.16 -16.41
CA TRP A 134 -19.24 17.36 -16.85
C TRP A 134 -19.61 15.87 -16.92
N HIS A 135 -19.19 15.17 -17.99
CA HIS A 135 -19.49 13.76 -18.30
C HIS A 135 -19.85 12.90 -17.08
N LEU A 136 -21.16 12.71 -16.84
CA LEU A 136 -21.66 11.88 -15.76
C LEU A 136 -21.66 10.41 -16.21
N GLY A 137 -20.60 9.68 -15.87
CA GLY A 137 -20.50 8.24 -16.11
C GLY A 137 -20.54 7.48 -14.79
N LEU A 138 -21.42 6.48 -14.68
CA LEU A 138 -21.34 5.52 -13.59
C LEU A 138 -20.02 4.77 -13.70
N GLN A 139 -19.29 4.78 -12.59
CA GLN A 139 -18.14 3.93 -12.40
C GLN A 139 -18.36 3.08 -11.16
N PRO A 140 -17.90 1.82 -11.15
CA PRO A 140 -17.83 1.06 -9.92
C PRO A 140 -17.07 1.85 -8.86
N ILE A 141 -17.56 1.82 -7.62
CA ILE A 141 -16.97 2.56 -6.49
C ILE A 141 -15.46 2.31 -6.34
N ILE A 142 -14.96 1.15 -6.79
CA ILE A 142 -13.55 0.78 -6.67
C ILE A 142 -12.63 1.45 -7.72
N VAL A 143 -13.16 1.92 -8.85
CA VAL A 143 -12.35 2.41 -9.99
C VAL A 143 -11.59 3.69 -9.66
N PRO A 144 -12.21 4.74 -9.07
CA PRO A 144 -11.49 5.94 -8.68
C PRO A 144 -10.36 5.63 -7.69
N TYR A 145 -10.59 4.71 -6.75
CA TYR A 145 -9.59 4.28 -5.78
C TYR A 145 -8.48 3.42 -6.42
N GLN A 146 -8.79 2.62 -7.44
CA GLN A 146 -7.81 1.76 -8.11
C GLN A 146 -6.81 2.54 -8.96
N GLN A 147 -7.22 3.63 -9.62
CA GLN A 147 -6.30 4.36 -10.51
C GLN A 147 -5.13 4.99 -9.75
N ASP A 148 -5.40 5.62 -8.60
CA ASP A 148 -4.35 6.20 -7.74
C ASP A 148 -3.54 5.13 -7.01
N LEU A 149 -4.17 4.02 -6.61
CA LEU A 149 -3.46 2.89 -6.04
C LEU A 149 -2.51 2.26 -7.04
N GLY A 150 -2.92 2.07 -8.31
CA GLY A 150 -2.13 1.39 -9.33
C GLY A 150 -0.76 2.02 -9.55
N ARG A 151 -0.69 3.35 -9.62
CA ARG A 151 0.58 4.08 -9.81
C ARG A 151 1.48 3.98 -8.58
N THR A 152 0.91 4.14 -7.39
CA THR A 152 1.63 3.98 -6.13
C THR A 152 2.17 2.55 -5.97
N LEU A 153 1.33 1.54 -6.24
CA LEU A 153 1.72 0.13 -6.20
C LEU A 153 2.81 -0.18 -7.22
N ALA A 154 2.73 0.38 -8.43
CA ALA A 154 3.76 0.21 -9.45
C ALA A 154 5.12 0.80 -9.02
N LEU A 155 5.12 1.98 -8.40
CA LEU A 155 6.33 2.59 -7.84
C LEU A 155 6.93 1.75 -6.69
N LEU A 156 6.07 1.25 -5.79
CA LEU A 156 6.48 0.35 -4.71
C LEU A 156 7.05 -0.96 -5.26
N LEU A 157 6.40 -1.55 -6.27
CA LEU A 157 6.87 -2.76 -6.94
C LEU A 157 8.21 -2.53 -7.63
N ALA A 158 8.38 -1.41 -8.33
CA ALA A 158 9.65 -1.03 -8.95
C ALA A 158 10.77 -0.91 -7.91
N GLY A 159 10.48 -0.32 -6.74
CA GLY A 159 11.41 -0.27 -5.61
C GLY A 159 11.79 -1.66 -5.09
N VAL A 160 10.81 -2.55 -4.91
CA VAL A 160 11.03 -3.94 -4.47
C VAL A 160 11.88 -4.72 -5.47
N VAL A 161 11.61 -4.58 -6.78
CA VAL A 161 12.41 -5.22 -7.84
C VAL A 161 13.85 -4.71 -7.81
N LEU A 162 14.06 -3.40 -7.62
CA LEU A 162 15.40 -2.84 -7.55
C LEU A 162 16.17 -3.35 -6.31
N LEU A 163 15.51 -3.43 -5.15
CA LEU A 163 16.07 -4.04 -3.93
C LEU A 163 16.43 -5.51 -4.15
N LEU A 164 15.57 -6.28 -4.84
CA LEU A 164 15.84 -7.67 -5.18
C LEU A 164 17.10 -7.79 -6.05
N ILE A 165 17.24 -6.95 -7.08
CA ILE A 165 18.43 -6.94 -7.96
C ILE A 165 19.71 -6.67 -7.15
N ILE A 166 19.68 -5.71 -6.24
CA ILE A 166 20.81 -5.41 -5.35
C ILE A 166 21.16 -6.60 -4.46
N GLY A 167 20.15 -7.23 -3.85
CA GLY A 167 20.34 -8.43 -3.04
C GLY A 167 20.98 -9.57 -3.84
N CYS A 168 20.50 -9.79 -5.06
CA CYS A 168 21.03 -10.78 -5.99
C CYS A 168 22.50 -10.50 -6.36
N ALA A 169 22.82 -9.24 -6.66
CA ALA A 169 24.18 -8.82 -6.98
C ALA A 169 25.14 -9.03 -5.78
N ASN A 170 24.70 -8.67 -4.57
CA ASN A 170 25.47 -8.90 -3.34
C ASN A 170 25.77 -10.38 -3.11
N CYS A 171 24.75 -11.24 -3.26
CA CYS A 171 24.91 -12.68 -3.10
C CYS A 171 25.91 -13.25 -4.12
N SER A 172 25.81 -12.82 -5.39
CA SER A 172 26.76 -13.22 -6.44
C SER A 172 28.20 -12.78 -6.14
N ILE A 173 28.41 -11.54 -5.70
CA ILE A 173 29.74 -11.03 -5.31
C ILE A 173 30.30 -11.83 -4.13
N LEU A 174 29.49 -12.12 -3.11
CA LEU A 174 29.90 -12.90 -1.95
C LEU A 174 30.32 -14.32 -2.34
N LEU A 175 29.54 -15.01 -3.16
CA LEU A 175 29.86 -16.36 -3.66
C LEU A 175 31.13 -16.36 -4.52
N LEU A 176 31.32 -15.33 -5.35
CA LEU A 176 32.53 -15.13 -6.14
C LEU A 176 33.75 -14.84 -5.26
N ALA A 177 33.60 -14.14 -4.14
CA ALA A 177 34.68 -13.89 -3.19
C ALA A 177 35.06 -15.17 -2.43
N ARG A 178 34.08 -15.92 -1.91
CA ARG A 178 34.28 -17.19 -1.22
C ARG A 178 34.89 -18.26 -2.13
N GLY A 179 34.47 -18.33 -3.39
CA GLY A 179 35.07 -19.23 -4.36
C GLY A 179 36.53 -18.91 -4.68
N ARG A 180 36.95 -17.64 -4.52
CA ARG A 180 38.35 -17.24 -4.69
C ARG A 180 39.23 -17.65 -3.51
N THR A 181 38.75 -17.46 -2.28
CA THR A 181 39.50 -17.87 -1.09
C THR A 181 39.67 -19.39 -1.04
N ARG A 182 38.68 -20.15 -1.53
CA ARG A 182 38.73 -21.62 -1.64
C ARG A 182 39.40 -22.16 -2.91
N ARG A 183 40.12 -21.32 -3.68
CA ARG A 183 40.75 -21.74 -4.95
C ARG A 183 41.73 -22.90 -4.78
N HIS A 184 42.56 -22.87 -3.74
CA HIS A 184 43.53 -23.93 -3.46
C HIS A 184 42.83 -25.27 -3.17
N GLU A 185 41.77 -25.26 -2.36
CA GLU A 185 40.99 -26.45 -2.05
C GLU A 185 40.33 -27.03 -3.31
N LEU A 186 39.74 -26.17 -4.15
CA LEU A 186 39.09 -26.56 -5.40
C LEU A 186 40.10 -27.12 -6.42
N ALA A 187 41.32 -26.57 -6.46
CA ALA A 187 42.41 -27.06 -7.30
C ALA A 187 42.90 -28.46 -6.86
N ILE A 188 43.02 -28.70 -5.55
CA ILE A 188 43.39 -30.02 -5.01
C ILE A 188 42.30 -31.05 -5.32
N ARG A 189 41.02 -30.71 -5.11
CA ARG A 189 39.90 -31.62 -5.39
C ARG A 189 39.79 -31.99 -6.87
N THR A 190 40.05 -31.03 -7.77
CA THR A 190 40.07 -31.30 -9.22
C THR A 190 41.28 -32.13 -9.63
N ALA A 191 42.44 -31.96 -8.99
CA ALA A 191 43.62 -32.81 -9.21
C ALA A 191 43.40 -34.27 -8.78
N ILE A 192 42.58 -34.50 -7.73
CA ILE A 192 42.17 -35.84 -7.27
C ILE A 192 41.01 -36.42 -8.14
N GLY A 193 40.59 -35.72 -9.21
CA GLY A 193 39.60 -36.20 -10.17
C GLY A 193 38.15 -35.84 -9.86
N ALA A 194 37.88 -34.88 -8.96
CA ALA A 194 36.52 -34.44 -8.71
C ALA A 194 35.91 -33.78 -9.96
N SER A 195 34.73 -34.26 -10.36
CA SER A 195 34.00 -33.72 -11.51
C SER A 195 33.58 -32.26 -11.27
N ARG A 196 33.59 -31.45 -12.34
CA ARG A 196 33.17 -30.03 -12.31
C ARG A 196 31.75 -29.87 -11.75
N TRP A 197 30.89 -30.86 -11.98
CA TRP A 197 29.51 -30.87 -11.49
C TRP A 197 29.43 -31.00 -9.96
N ARG A 198 30.35 -31.73 -9.32
CA ARG A 198 30.40 -31.84 -7.86
C ARG A 198 30.68 -30.48 -7.20
N ILE A 199 31.54 -29.67 -7.81
CA ILE A 199 31.87 -28.31 -7.34
C ILE A 199 30.68 -27.36 -7.54
N VAL A 200 30.04 -27.42 -8.72
CA VAL A 200 28.86 -26.60 -9.01
C VAL A 200 27.71 -26.93 -8.05
N ARG A 201 27.45 -28.22 -7.79
CA ARG A 201 26.42 -28.67 -6.85
C ARG A 201 26.68 -28.15 -5.43
N GLN A 202 27.92 -28.19 -4.96
CA GLN A 202 28.27 -27.68 -3.63
C GLN A 202 27.99 -26.18 -3.50
N LEU A 203 28.45 -25.37 -4.46
CA LEU A 203 28.23 -23.92 -4.45
C LEU A 203 26.75 -23.54 -4.58
N LEU A 204 25.99 -24.32 -5.36
CA LEU A 204 24.54 -24.15 -5.47
C LEU A 204 23.82 -24.48 -4.16
N VAL A 205 24.23 -25.54 -3.45
CA VAL A 205 23.66 -25.87 -2.14
C VAL A 205 23.95 -24.76 -1.13
N GLU A 206 25.17 -24.21 -1.11
CA GLU A 206 25.49 -23.06 -0.25
C GLU A 206 24.62 -21.84 -0.58
N ALA A 207 24.41 -21.53 -1.87
CA ALA A 207 23.55 -20.44 -2.30
C ALA A 207 22.06 -20.67 -1.96
N LEU A 208 21.58 -21.90 -2.11
CA LEU A 208 20.22 -22.31 -1.77
C LEU A 208 19.97 -22.21 -0.27
N VAL A 209 20.91 -22.64 0.57
CA VAL A 209 20.79 -22.51 2.04
C VAL A 209 20.66 -21.03 2.43
N ILE A 210 21.49 -20.16 1.85
CA ILE A 210 21.41 -18.71 2.09
C ILE A 210 20.05 -18.16 1.62
N SER A 211 19.58 -18.53 0.43
CA SER A 211 18.28 -18.07 -0.08
C SER A 211 17.11 -18.57 0.78
N CYS A 212 17.10 -19.84 1.18
CA CYS A 212 16.08 -20.42 2.04
C CYS A 212 16.03 -19.74 3.41
N THR A 213 17.19 -19.53 4.06
CA THR A 213 17.24 -18.82 5.34
C THR A 213 16.74 -17.38 5.21
N GLY A 214 17.13 -16.67 4.14
CA GLY A 214 16.62 -15.34 3.83
C GLY A 214 15.11 -15.31 3.60
N ALA A 215 14.56 -16.30 2.88
CA ALA A 215 13.12 -16.43 2.64
C ALA A 215 12.34 -16.67 3.93
N VAL A 216 12.81 -17.58 4.81
CA VAL A 216 12.20 -17.84 6.11
C VAL A 216 12.20 -16.58 6.98
N LEU A 217 13.34 -15.91 7.09
CA LEU A 217 13.46 -14.66 7.87
C LEU A 217 12.59 -13.54 7.27
N GLY A 218 12.53 -13.44 5.94
CA GLY A 218 11.69 -12.46 5.23
C GLY A 218 10.20 -12.70 5.45
N VAL A 219 9.76 -13.95 5.43
CA VAL A 219 8.37 -14.32 5.75
C VAL A 219 8.05 -13.95 7.21
N ALA A 220 8.90 -14.34 8.16
CA ALA A 220 8.70 -14.00 9.57
C ALA A 220 8.65 -12.49 9.81
N ALA A 221 9.57 -11.74 9.19
CA ALA A 221 9.57 -10.28 9.22
C ALA A 221 8.31 -9.69 8.59
N SER A 222 7.78 -10.26 7.50
CA SER A 222 6.54 -9.80 6.87
C SER A 222 5.34 -9.92 7.81
N TYR A 223 5.19 -11.05 8.53
CA TYR A 223 4.13 -11.22 9.53
C TYR A 223 4.26 -10.25 10.71
N TRP A 224 5.49 -9.93 11.11
CA TRP A 224 5.75 -9.00 12.20
C TRP A 224 5.49 -7.54 11.78
N LEU A 225 6.05 -7.13 10.64
CA LEU A 225 5.91 -5.79 10.06
C LEU A 225 4.48 -5.48 9.60
N ALA A 226 3.70 -6.49 9.20
CA ALA A 226 2.28 -6.32 8.87
C ALA A 226 1.45 -5.74 10.04
N ARG A 227 1.95 -5.83 11.28
CA ARG A 227 1.31 -5.26 12.48
C ARG A 227 1.65 -3.79 12.70
N LEU A 228 2.75 -3.28 12.16
CA LEU A 228 3.19 -1.90 12.39
C LEU A 228 2.18 -0.85 11.92
N PRO A 229 1.56 -0.96 10.72
CA PRO A 229 0.57 0.03 10.27
C PRO A 229 -0.61 0.17 11.24
N LEU A 230 -1.04 -0.92 11.88
CA LEU A 230 -2.12 -0.93 12.87
C LEU A 230 -1.75 -0.16 14.16
N VAL A 231 -0.45 -0.08 14.48
CA VAL A 231 0.05 0.63 15.66
C VAL A 231 0.34 2.10 15.34
N LEU A 232 0.95 2.38 14.19
CA LEU A 232 1.36 3.72 13.78
C LEU A 232 0.18 4.60 13.31
N SER A 233 -0.85 4.01 12.71
CA SER A 233 -1.95 4.76 12.08
C SER A 233 -3.31 4.11 12.31
N ARG A 234 -3.74 4.02 13.59
CA ARG A 234 -5.06 3.48 13.98
C ARG A 234 -6.23 4.13 13.24
N ASP A 235 -6.08 5.39 12.83
CA ASP A 235 -7.18 6.17 12.25
C ASP A 235 -7.23 6.14 10.72
N SER A 236 -6.14 5.77 10.03
CA SER A 236 -6.03 5.84 8.57
C SER A 236 -6.59 4.62 7.83
N PHE A 237 -6.85 3.53 8.54
CA PHE A 237 -7.42 2.32 7.97
C PHE A 237 -8.82 2.10 8.55
N PRO A 238 -9.85 1.91 7.70
CA PRO A 238 -11.17 1.50 8.17
C PRO A 238 -11.04 0.23 9.01
N ALA A 239 -11.86 0.06 10.07
CA ALA A 239 -11.80 -1.13 10.91
C ALA A 239 -12.00 -2.44 10.11
N GLU A 240 -12.65 -2.33 8.95
CA GLU A 240 -12.90 -3.40 7.97
C GLU A 240 -11.67 -3.77 7.13
N SER A 241 -10.54 -3.05 7.23
CA SER A 241 -9.37 -3.30 6.41
C SER A 241 -8.70 -4.61 6.84
N VAL A 242 -8.97 -5.67 6.08
CA VAL A 242 -8.39 -6.99 6.33
C VAL A 242 -6.95 -7.01 5.78
N ILE A 243 -5.98 -6.60 6.59
CA ILE A 243 -4.55 -6.77 6.28
C ILE A 243 -4.22 -8.27 6.43
N ARG A 244 -4.34 -9.01 5.34
CA ARG A 244 -3.98 -10.43 5.27
C ARG A 244 -2.84 -10.65 4.32
N ILE A 245 -1.93 -11.52 4.73
CA ILE A 245 -0.90 -12.04 3.83
C ILE A 245 -1.59 -12.96 2.83
N ASN A 246 -1.49 -12.60 1.56
CA ASN A 246 -2.07 -13.36 0.47
C ASN A 246 -1.16 -14.55 0.15
N ALA A 247 -1.67 -15.77 0.34
CA ALA A 247 -0.89 -17.00 0.18
C ALA A 247 -0.31 -17.17 -1.24
N PRO A 248 -1.05 -16.93 -2.34
CA PRO A 248 -0.48 -16.87 -3.68
C PRO A 248 0.72 -15.93 -3.83
N ILE A 249 0.64 -14.71 -3.28
CA ILE A 249 1.73 -13.72 -3.36
C ILE A 249 2.93 -14.18 -2.53
N LEU A 250 2.69 -14.79 -1.38
CA LEU A 250 3.73 -15.36 -0.52
C LEU A 250 4.46 -16.50 -1.23
N ALA A 251 3.71 -17.43 -1.83
CA ALA A 251 4.26 -18.55 -2.59
C ALA A 251 5.09 -18.05 -3.78
N PHE A 252 4.58 -17.06 -4.53
CA PHE A 252 5.32 -16.41 -5.60
C PHE A 252 6.62 -15.78 -5.10
N SER A 253 6.59 -15.08 -3.97
CA SER A 253 7.77 -14.42 -3.39
C SER A 253 8.84 -15.42 -2.96
N VAL A 254 8.44 -16.54 -2.35
CA VAL A 254 9.35 -17.64 -1.99
C VAL A 254 9.93 -18.30 -3.24
N ALA A 255 9.10 -18.60 -4.24
CA ALA A 255 9.57 -19.16 -5.50
C ALA A 255 10.57 -18.24 -6.21
N LEU A 256 10.30 -16.93 -6.22
CA LEU A 256 11.19 -15.92 -6.79
C LEU A 256 12.52 -15.84 -6.04
N ALA A 257 12.51 -15.88 -4.70
CA ALA A 257 13.72 -15.90 -3.89
C ALA A 257 14.60 -17.14 -4.19
N LEU A 258 13.99 -18.32 -4.30
CA LEU A 258 14.68 -19.56 -4.67
C LEU A 258 15.26 -19.48 -6.09
N LEU A 259 14.47 -19.00 -7.05
CA LEU A 259 14.89 -18.81 -8.44
C LEU A 259 16.08 -17.84 -8.52
N CYS A 260 16.04 -16.73 -7.80
CA CYS A 260 17.16 -15.80 -7.67
C CYS A 260 18.40 -16.50 -7.09
N GLY A 261 18.25 -17.27 -6.01
CA GLY A 261 19.36 -18.04 -5.42
C GLY A 261 20.01 -19.00 -6.43
N ILE A 262 19.21 -19.68 -7.25
CA ILE A 262 19.69 -20.58 -8.30
C ILE A 262 20.39 -19.81 -9.41
N LEU A 263 19.74 -18.81 -10.02
CA LEU A 263 20.28 -18.06 -11.15
C LEU A 263 21.59 -17.33 -10.79
N PHE A 264 21.60 -16.64 -9.66
CA PHE A 264 22.74 -15.86 -9.21
C PHE A 264 23.80 -16.68 -8.47
N GLY A 265 23.49 -17.90 -8.01
CA GLY A 265 24.46 -18.86 -7.50
C GLY A 265 25.12 -19.68 -8.61
N LEU A 266 24.39 -20.00 -9.68
CA LEU A 266 24.88 -20.79 -10.81
C LEU A 266 25.93 -20.02 -11.62
N ALA A 267 25.72 -18.72 -11.87
CA ALA A 267 26.65 -17.91 -12.64
C ALA A 267 28.08 -17.84 -12.03
N PRO A 268 28.27 -17.58 -10.72
CA PRO A 268 29.53 -17.76 -10.01
C PRO A 268 30.09 -19.18 -10.10
N ALA A 269 29.24 -20.19 -9.86
CA ALA A 269 29.66 -21.58 -9.79
C ALA A 269 30.28 -22.07 -11.10
N LEU A 270 29.63 -21.76 -12.23
CA LEU A 270 30.13 -22.08 -13.57
C LEU A 270 31.43 -21.32 -13.92
N ARG A 271 31.56 -20.06 -13.48
CA ARG A 271 32.78 -19.26 -13.69
C ARG A 271 33.96 -19.78 -12.88
N LEU A 272 33.70 -20.28 -11.67
CA LEU A 272 34.72 -20.84 -10.79
C LEU A 272 35.16 -22.23 -11.27
N SER A 273 34.22 -23.08 -11.73
CA SER A 273 34.50 -24.42 -12.23
C SER A 273 35.26 -24.45 -13.57
N ARG A 274 35.25 -23.35 -14.33
CA ARG A 274 35.98 -23.19 -15.60
C ARG A 274 37.45 -22.79 -15.44
N ASN A 275 37.89 -22.35 -14.25
CA ASN A 275 39.29 -21.98 -14.07
C ASN A 275 40.13 -23.26 -13.91
N ASP A 276 40.95 -23.53 -14.92
CA ASP A 276 41.81 -24.71 -14.99
C ASP A 276 42.95 -24.59 -13.95
N PRO A 277 43.05 -25.49 -12.96
CA PRO A 277 44.14 -25.47 -11.98
C PRO A 277 45.53 -25.62 -12.63
N ALA A 278 45.62 -26.22 -13.82
CA ALA A 278 46.87 -26.39 -14.56
C ALA A 278 47.52 -25.06 -15.00
N ARG A 279 46.75 -23.97 -15.11
CA ARG A 279 47.31 -22.62 -15.41
C ARG A 279 47.76 -21.85 -14.18
N SER A 280 47.68 -22.45 -12.99
CA SER A 280 47.92 -21.78 -11.69
C SER A 280 49.08 -22.38 -10.90
N LEU A 281 49.95 -23.17 -11.53
CA LEU A 281 51.21 -23.61 -10.92
C LEU A 281 52.24 -22.46 -10.96
N PRO A 282 52.93 -22.17 -9.84
CA PRO A 282 54.01 -21.19 -9.82
C PRO A 282 55.18 -21.72 -10.66
N GLY A 283 55.32 -21.21 -11.88
CA GLY A 283 56.40 -21.62 -12.79
C GLY A 283 56.17 -21.31 -14.27
N ARG A 284 54.93 -21.03 -14.71
CA ARG A 284 54.65 -20.72 -16.12
C ARG A 284 54.08 -19.31 -16.28
N GLN A 285 54.99 -18.32 -16.19
CA GLN A 285 54.74 -16.98 -16.70
C GLN A 285 54.65 -17.04 -18.23
N ALA A 286 53.48 -17.34 -18.77
CA ALA A 286 53.19 -17.06 -20.17
C ALA A 286 52.63 -15.64 -20.24
N GLY A 287 53.49 -14.69 -20.64
CA GLY A 287 53.08 -13.33 -20.97
C GLY A 287 52.09 -13.33 -22.12
N VAL A 288 50.86 -12.88 -21.85
CA VAL A 288 49.89 -12.43 -22.86
C VAL A 288 49.02 -11.36 -22.18
N VAL A 289 49.13 -10.12 -22.65
CA VAL A 289 48.24 -8.96 -22.48
C VAL A 289 47.29 -9.04 -21.28
N ALA A 290 47.67 -8.39 -20.17
CA ALA A 290 46.82 -8.21 -19.00
C ALA A 290 45.64 -7.26 -19.33
N ALA A 291 44.59 -7.79 -19.95
CA ALA A 291 43.31 -7.10 -20.09
C ALA A 291 42.63 -6.93 -18.69
N PRO A 292 41.81 -5.88 -18.50
CA PRO A 292 41.58 -5.20 -17.21
C PRO A 292 40.58 -5.95 -16.32
N ARG A 293 40.98 -7.11 -15.81
CA ARG A 293 40.10 -7.97 -15.00
C ARG A 293 39.96 -7.47 -13.56
N LYS A 294 40.80 -6.55 -13.07
CA LYS A 294 40.63 -5.84 -11.78
C LYS A 294 39.58 -4.72 -11.88
N HIS A 295 39.56 -3.97 -12.98
CA HIS A 295 38.75 -2.74 -13.11
C HIS A 295 37.24 -3.01 -13.17
N ARG A 296 36.80 -4.12 -13.78
CA ARG A 296 35.37 -4.48 -13.87
C ARG A 296 34.72 -4.77 -12.51
N TRP A 297 35.48 -5.17 -11.48
CA TRP A 297 34.93 -5.50 -10.16
C TRP A 297 34.80 -4.29 -9.27
N SER A 298 35.79 -3.39 -9.31
CA SER A 298 35.70 -2.08 -8.68
C SER A 298 34.51 -1.30 -9.24
N VAL A 299 34.24 -1.39 -10.55
CA VAL A 299 33.05 -0.80 -11.18
C VAL A 299 31.76 -1.45 -10.69
N LEU A 300 31.68 -2.78 -10.59
CA LEU A 300 30.48 -3.47 -10.06
C LEU A 300 30.21 -3.13 -8.58
N ILE A 301 31.26 -3.10 -7.76
CA ILE A 301 31.14 -2.74 -6.33
C ILE A 301 30.77 -1.26 -6.18
N ALA A 302 31.42 -0.36 -6.93
CA ALA A 302 31.10 1.06 -6.92
C ALA A 302 29.67 1.34 -7.41
N ALA A 303 29.24 0.69 -8.49
CA ALA A 303 27.87 0.78 -8.98
C ALA A 303 26.85 0.28 -7.94
N GLN A 304 27.16 -0.80 -7.22
CA GLN A 304 26.32 -1.32 -6.15
C GLN A 304 26.23 -0.38 -4.94
N VAL A 305 27.37 0.17 -4.50
CA VAL A 305 27.40 1.17 -3.41
C VAL A 305 26.65 2.43 -3.82
N ALA A 306 26.86 2.92 -5.05
CA ALA A 306 26.13 4.07 -5.57
C ALA A 306 24.62 3.81 -5.62
N LEU A 307 24.20 2.63 -6.08
CA LEU A 307 22.79 2.26 -6.20
C LEU A 307 22.12 2.09 -4.82
N THR A 308 22.83 1.54 -3.84
CA THR A 308 22.32 1.41 -2.46
C THR A 308 22.18 2.77 -1.79
N LEU A 309 23.16 3.67 -1.96
CA LEU A 309 23.07 5.05 -1.47
C LEU A 309 21.90 5.81 -2.12
N LEU A 310 21.72 5.67 -3.44
CA LEU A 310 20.60 6.26 -4.17
C LEU A 310 19.26 5.78 -3.62
N LEU A 311 19.11 4.47 -3.42
CA LEU A 311 17.88 3.88 -2.85
C LEU A 311 17.59 4.34 -1.43
N MET A 312 18.62 4.45 -0.59
CA MET A 312 18.46 4.88 0.79
C MET A 312 18.01 6.35 0.86
N ALA A 313 18.55 7.19 -0.02
CA ALA A 313 18.13 8.57 -0.17
C ALA A 313 16.68 8.69 -0.69
N THR A 314 16.31 7.93 -1.74
CA THR A 314 14.94 7.97 -2.29
C THR A 314 13.90 7.39 -1.35
N ALA A 315 14.23 6.33 -0.59
CA ALA A 315 13.35 5.80 0.45
C ALA A 315 13.15 6.82 1.57
N GLY A 316 14.22 7.50 2.01
CA GLY A 316 14.14 8.54 3.03
C GLY A 316 13.27 9.73 2.62
N THR A 317 13.38 10.20 1.36
CA THR A 317 12.53 11.27 0.84
C THR A 317 11.09 10.82 0.66
N ALA A 318 10.84 9.59 0.20
CA ALA A 318 9.49 9.03 0.07
C ALA A 318 8.79 8.91 1.43
N ILE A 319 9.49 8.43 2.46
CA ILE A 319 8.96 8.36 3.84
C ILE A 319 8.64 9.76 4.36
N ARG A 320 9.53 10.74 4.18
CA ARG A 320 9.27 12.13 4.58
C ARG A 320 8.08 12.73 3.84
N GLY A 321 7.95 12.48 2.54
CA GLY A 321 6.80 12.93 1.74
C GLY A 321 5.50 12.30 2.21
N PHE A 322 5.50 11.00 2.51
CA PHE A 322 4.35 10.30 3.09
C PHE A 322 3.95 10.91 4.44
N LEU A 323 4.92 11.09 5.35
CA LEU A 323 4.65 11.68 6.67
C LEU A 323 4.15 13.13 6.57
N ALA A 324 4.70 13.94 5.66
CA ALA A 324 4.27 15.31 5.43
C ALA A 324 2.83 15.38 4.89
N PHE A 325 2.47 14.51 3.93
CA PHE A 325 1.12 14.43 3.35
C PHE A 325 0.06 14.03 4.38
N PHE A 326 0.38 13.09 5.28
CA PHE A 326 -0.55 12.67 6.35
C PHE A 326 -0.52 13.62 7.55
N GLY A 327 0.58 14.33 7.78
CA GLY A 327 0.69 15.37 8.81
C GLY A 327 -0.11 16.61 8.47
N SER A 328 -0.13 17.04 7.20
CA SER A 328 -0.83 18.27 6.77
C SER A 328 -2.36 18.17 6.78
N ARG A 329 -2.94 16.97 6.76
CA ARG A 329 -4.40 16.77 6.94
C ARG A 329 -4.84 16.82 8.41
N ARG A 330 -3.92 16.89 9.37
CA ARG A 330 -4.23 17.14 10.78
C ARG A 330 -4.13 18.65 11.02
N CYS A 331 -5.29 19.30 11.15
CA CYS A 331 -5.53 20.73 11.46
C CYS A 331 -5.65 21.70 10.28
N PRO A 332 -6.78 22.40 10.21
CA PRO A 332 -6.84 23.81 10.57
C PRO A 332 -7.28 23.88 12.04
N SER A 333 -6.36 24.31 12.90
CA SER A 333 -6.69 24.70 14.26
C SER A 333 -7.68 25.85 14.16
N ALA A 334 -8.90 25.66 14.66
CA ALA A 334 -9.81 26.74 14.95
C ALA A 334 -9.16 27.64 16.01
N THR A 335 -8.44 28.66 15.57
CA THR A 335 -8.05 29.79 16.40
C THR A 335 -9.32 30.54 16.75
N ILE A 336 -9.82 30.31 17.96
CA ILE A 336 -10.81 31.16 18.62
C ILE A 336 -10.15 32.53 18.81
N PRO A 337 -10.69 33.63 18.28
CA PRO A 337 -10.17 34.96 18.58
C PRO A 337 -10.43 35.27 20.07
N PRO A 338 -9.50 35.91 20.77
CA PRO A 338 -9.71 36.31 22.15
C PRO A 338 -10.86 37.31 22.20
N THR A 339 -11.83 37.03 23.06
CA THR A 339 -12.90 37.95 23.44
C THR A 339 -12.32 39.24 24.00
N SER A 340 -12.61 40.36 23.33
CA SER A 340 -12.61 41.70 23.90
C SER A 340 -14.04 42.22 23.87
#